data_AF-A0A835P4M6-F1
#
_entry.id   AF-A0A835P4M6-F1
#
_cell.length_a   1.000
_cell.length_b   1.000
_cell.length_c   1.000
_cell.angle_alpha   90.00
_cell.angle_beta   90.00
_cell.angle_gamma   90.00
#
_symmetry.space_group_name_H-M   'P 1'
#
loop_
_entity.id
_entity.type
_entity.pdbx_description
1 polymer ?
#
loop_
_entity_poly.entity_id
_entity_poly.type
_entity_poly.pdbx_seq_one_letter_code
_entity_poly.pdbx_strand_id
1 'polypeptide(L)'
;DHEISTILQRQQHRVRYSESVETGSVIFPLSGIAFILSDTQDLLRTGEEEFSKRLQKFISIHRNSFLVLSAALHGPEEWNVMFRIQRRFLGSNLRVIPVHNPAEMVKLMLTMAKSVTNPSKII
;
A
#
# COMPACT_ATOMS: atom_id res chain seq x y z
N ASP A 1 12.06 3.68 -1.47
CA ASP A 1 11.93 3.50 0.00
C ASP A 1 12.48 4.65 0.86
N HIS A 2 13.72 5.13 0.66
CA HIS A 2 14.31 6.20 1.51
C HIS A 2 13.59 7.56 1.49
N GLU A 3 13.01 7.97 0.36
CA GLU A 3 12.31 9.25 0.23
C GLU A 3 10.98 9.27 1.01
N ILE A 4 10.18 8.21 0.87
CA ILE A 4 8.92 8.00 1.60
C ILE A 4 9.19 7.94 3.12
N SER A 5 10.28 7.25 3.52
CA SER A 5 10.77 7.23 4.89
C SER A 5 11.05 8.62 5.44
N THR A 6 11.76 9.44 4.67
CA THR A 6 12.14 10.79 5.08
C THR A 6 10.93 11.70 5.25
N ILE A 7 9.95 11.61 4.36
CA ILE A 7 8.74 12.44 4.42
C ILE A 7 7.85 12.02 5.59
N LEU A 8 7.65 10.72 5.82
CA LEU A 8 6.82 10.22 6.93
C LEU A 8 7.44 10.51 8.30
N GLN A 9 8.76 10.43 8.44
CA GLN A 9 9.46 10.81 9.67
C GLN A 9 9.30 12.30 10.00
N ARG A 10 9.34 13.18 8.98
CA ARG A 10 9.12 14.62 9.15
C ARG A 10 7.71 14.97 9.62
N GLN A 11 6.72 14.08 9.42
CA GLN A 11 5.33 14.32 9.82
C GLN A 11 4.93 13.72 11.19
N GLN A 12 5.90 13.31 12.02
CA GLN A 12 5.72 12.88 13.43
C GLN A 12 4.66 11.80 13.70
N HIS A 13 4.29 10.99 12.71
CA HIS A 13 3.56 9.75 12.97
C HIS A 13 4.56 8.65 13.34
N ARG A 14 4.27 7.84 14.38
CA ARG A 14 5.10 6.65 14.74
C ARG A 14 4.93 5.58 13.66
N VAL A 15 5.61 5.77 12.52
CA VAL A 15 5.67 4.80 11.43
C VAL A 15 6.77 3.80 11.73
N ARG A 16 6.42 2.51 11.73
CA ARG A 16 7.41 1.42 11.73
C ARG A 16 7.59 0.94 10.30
N TYR A 17 8.81 1.06 9.79
CA TYR A 17 9.25 0.35 8.59
C TYR A 17 9.63 -1.06 9.04
N SER A 18 9.01 -2.07 8.42
CA SER A 18 9.29 -3.46 8.76
C SER A 18 9.95 -4.13 7.56
N GLU A 19 11.29 -4.19 7.57
CA GLU A 19 12.03 -5.14 6.72
C GLU A 19 11.73 -6.60 7.11
N SER A 20 11.11 -6.82 8.28
CA SER A 20 10.91 -8.14 8.89
C SER A 20 9.60 -8.87 8.52
N VAL A 21 8.66 -8.25 7.78
CA VAL A 21 7.39 -8.91 7.42
C VAL A 21 7.27 -9.10 5.90
N GLU A 22 7.46 -8.03 5.12
CA GLU A 22 7.59 -8.03 3.65
C GLU A 22 8.17 -6.67 3.19
N THR A 23 9.21 -6.65 2.35
CA THR A 23 9.95 -5.43 1.93
C THR A 23 9.14 -4.16 1.71
N GLY A 24 8.10 -4.04 0.89
CA GLY A 24 7.45 -2.74 0.67
C GLY A 24 6.51 -2.26 1.79
N SER A 25 6.57 -2.82 3.00
CA SER A 25 5.47 -2.68 3.98
C SER A 25 5.60 -1.51 4.95
N VAL A 26 4.50 -0.78 5.11
CA VAL A 26 4.33 0.32 6.07
C VAL A 26 3.15 0.01 6.99
N ILE A 27 3.40 -0.09 8.29
CA ILE A 27 2.37 -0.45 9.27
C ILE A 27 2.09 0.73 10.17
N PHE A 28 0.81 0.98 10.41
CA PHE A 28 0.30 1.95 11.40
C PHE A 28 -0.35 1.18 12.56
N PRO A 29 0.41 0.82 13.61
CA PRO A 29 -0.09 -0.08 14.66
C PRO A 29 -1.30 0.48 15.40
N LEU A 30 -1.36 1.80 15.59
CA LEU A 30 -2.46 2.47 16.30
C LEU A 30 -3.79 2.45 15.53
N SER A 31 -3.74 2.39 14.19
CA SER A 31 -4.94 2.30 13.34
C SER A 31 -5.24 0.87 12.92
N GLY A 32 -4.34 -0.08 13.18
CA GLY A 32 -4.45 -1.47 12.70
C GLY A 32 -4.38 -1.61 11.18
N ILE A 33 -3.94 -0.57 10.47
CA ILE A 33 -3.81 -0.55 9.01
C ILE A 33 -2.38 -0.93 8.61
N ALA A 34 -2.27 -1.73 7.56
CA ALA A 34 -1.01 -2.00 6.89
C ALA A 34 -1.10 -1.65 5.39
N PHE A 35 -0.01 -1.09 4.88
CA PHE A 35 0.19 -0.80 3.47
C PHE A 35 1.35 -1.63 2.94
N ILE A 36 1.25 -2.08 1.70
CA ILE A 36 2.38 -2.57 0.91
C ILE A 36 2.52 -1.68 -0.32
N LEU A 37 3.72 -1.15 -0.51
CA LEU A 37 4.06 -0.21 -1.56
C LEU A 37 4.72 -0.96 -2.71
N SER A 38 4.30 -0.68 -3.94
CA SER A 38 4.95 -1.22 -5.14
C SER A 38 4.72 -0.31 -6.34
N ASP A 39 5.64 -0.37 -7.27
CA ASP A 39 5.50 0.26 -8.59
C ASP A 39 5.05 -0.77 -9.63
N THR A 40 4.26 -0.34 -10.61
CA THR A 40 3.81 -1.22 -11.71
C THR A 40 4.99 -1.84 -12.45
N GLN A 41 6.10 -1.12 -12.62
CA GLN A 41 7.29 -1.64 -13.30
C GLN A 41 7.97 -2.75 -12.51
N ASP A 42 8.05 -2.62 -11.18
CA ASP A 42 8.62 -3.67 -10.33
C ASP A 42 7.78 -4.95 -10.38
N LEU A 43 6.47 -4.82 -10.51
CA LEU A 43 5.56 -5.95 -10.65
C LEU A 43 5.72 -6.66 -12.00
N LEU A 44 5.85 -5.89 -13.08
CA LEU A 44 6.15 -6.41 -14.41
C LEU A 44 7.50 -7.14 -14.46
N ARG A 45 8.51 -6.66 -13.70
CA ARG A 45 9.85 -7.26 -13.63
C ARG A 45 9.94 -8.49 -12.73
N THR A 46 9.30 -8.47 -11.56
CA THR A 46 9.36 -9.55 -10.56
C THR A 46 8.46 -10.73 -10.93
N GLY A 47 7.46 -10.50 -11.78
CA GLY A 47 6.49 -11.48 -12.19
C GLY A 47 5.31 -11.58 -11.22
N GLU A 48 4.13 -11.79 -11.78
CA GLU A 48 2.87 -11.73 -11.03
C GLU A 48 2.71 -12.83 -9.97
N GLU A 49 3.27 -14.01 -10.20
CA GLU A 49 3.15 -15.12 -9.25
C GLU A 49 3.91 -14.83 -7.96
N GLU A 50 5.14 -14.34 -8.07
CA GLU A 50 5.98 -14.04 -6.91
C GLU A 50 5.39 -12.86 -6.13
N PHE A 51 4.93 -11.83 -6.84
CA PHE A 51 4.21 -10.71 -6.23
C PHE A 51 2.92 -11.17 -5.53
N SER A 52 2.17 -12.09 -6.15
CA SER A 52 0.95 -12.64 -5.57
C SER A 52 1.21 -13.43 -4.29
N LYS A 53 2.28 -14.23 -4.23
CA LYS A 53 2.66 -14.96 -3.01
C LYS A 53 2.98 -14.00 -1.86
N ARG A 54 3.73 -12.95 -2.15
CA ARG A 54 4.06 -11.90 -1.20
C ARG A 54 2.81 -11.16 -0.70
N LEU A 55 1.90 -10.81 -1.60
CA LEU A 55 0.60 -10.23 -1.21
C LEU A 55 -0.23 -11.18 -0.34
N GLN A 56 -0.29 -12.47 -0.68
CA GLN A 56 -1.01 -13.48 0.11
C GLN A 56 -0.44 -13.58 1.53
N LYS A 57 0.89 -13.61 1.67
CA LYS A 57 1.54 -13.58 2.99
C LYS A 57 1.19 -12.30 3.75
N PHE A 58 1.28 -11.14 3.10
CA PHE A 58 0.95 -9.85 3.71
C PHE A 58 -0.50 -9.80 4.25
N ILE A 59 -1.48 -10.22 3.46
CA ILE A 59 -2.90 -10.12 3.83
C ILE A 59 -3.32 -11.14 4.90
N SER A 60 -2.59 -12.25 5.01
CA SER A 60 -2.81 -13.25 6.07
C SER A 60 -2.42 -12.73 7.46
N ILE A 61 -1.50 -11.77 7.53
CA ILE A 61 -1.01 -11.16 8.77
C ILE A 61 -1.86 -9.94 9.14
N HIS A 62 -2.31 -9.17 8.16
CA HIS A 62 -2.91 -7.85 8.38
C HIS A 62 -4.39 -7.79 8.01
N ARG A 63 -5.27 -7.54 8.99
CA ARG A 63 -6.73 -7.48 8.79
C ARG A 63 -7.20 -6.34 7.89
N ASN A 64 -6.55 -5.18 7.93
CA ASN A 64 -6.86 -4.03 7.07
C ASN A 64 -5.66 -3.76 6.16
N SER A 65 -5.67 -4.38 4.99
CA SER A 65 -4.55 -4.39 4.06
C SER A 65 -4.81 -3.50 2.84
N PHE A 66 -3.80 -2.71 2.48
CA PHE A 66 -3.85 -1.85 1.30
C PHE A 66 -2.60 -2.05 0.44
N LEU A 67 -2.79 -2.33 -0.84
CA LEU A 67 -1.74 -2.23 -1.84
C LEU A 67 -1.79 -0.82 -2.41
N VAL A 68 -0.71 -0.06 -2.26
CA VAL A 68 -0.56 1.24 -2.92
C VAL A 68 0.33 1.06 -4.12
N LEU A 69 -0.28 1.19 -5.30
CA LEU A 69 0.40 0.95 -6.58
C LEU A 69 0.74 2.29 -7.23
N SER A 70 2.04 2.55 -7.34
CA SER A 70 2.56 3.68 -8.12
C SER A 70 2.54 3.31 -9.60
N ALA A 71 2.07 4.24 -10.44
CA ALA A 71 2.16 4.14 -11.90
C ALA A 71 2.47 5.52 -12.49
N ALA A 72 3.62 5.63 -13.17
CA ALA A 72 4.09 6.90 -13.75
C ALA A 72 3.16 7.41 -14.86
N LEU A 73 2.68 6.52 -15.73
CA LEU A 73 1.61 6.75 -16.69
C LEU A 73 0.53 5.70 -16.43
N HIS A 74 -0.71 6.10 -16.24
CA HIS A 74 -1.83 5.16 -16.14
C HIS A 74 -2.23 4.67 -17.55
N GLY A 75 -1.27 4.04 -18.23
CA GLY A 75 -1.47 3.47 -19.54
C GLY A 75 -2.34 2.21 -19.47
N PRO A 76 -2.80 1.70 -20.63
CA PRO A 76 -3.59 0.48 -20.69
C PRO A 76 -2.91 -0.73 -20.02
N GLU A 77 -1.57 -0.79 -20.05
CA GLU A 77 -0.80 -1.87 -19.42
C GLU A 77 -0.86 -1.80 -17.90
N GLU A 78 -0.65 -0.61 -17.32
CA GLU A 78 -0.72 -0.38 -15.87
C GLU A 78 -2.13 -0.63 -15.34
N TRP A 79 -3.16 -0.19 -16.08
CA TRP A 79 -4.55 -0.50 -15.75
C TRP A 79 -4.86 -1.98 -15.82
N ASN A 80 -4.34 -2.69 -16.82
CA ASN A 80 -4.53 -4.13 -16.92
C ASN A 80 -3.88 -4.86 -15.73
N VAL A 81 -2.68 -4.45 -15.32
CA VAL A 81 -2.02 -4.98 -14.11
C VAL A 81 -2.88 -4.73 -12.87
N MET A 82 -3.33 -3.49 -12.66
CA MET A 82 -4.20 -3.13 -11.54
C MET A 82 -5.48 -3.97 -11.51
N PHE A 83 -6.14 -4.09 -12.65
CA PHE A 83 -7.37 -4.85 -12.81
C PHE A 83 -7.16 -6.34 -12.50
N ARG A 84 -6.05 -6.92 -12.97
CA ARG A 84 -5.72 -8.33 -12.70
C ARG A 84 -5.49 -8.59 -11.22
N ILE A 85 -4.77 -7.70 -10.53
CA ILE A 85 -4.57 -7.80 -9.07
C ILE A 85 -5.91 -7.65 -8.34
N GLN A 86 -6.69 -6.62 -8.67
CA GLN A 86 -8.00 -6.41 -8.07
C GLN A 86 -8.92 -7.62 -8.24
N ARG A 87 -8.98 -8.22 -9.44
CA ARG A 87 -9.74 -9.45 -9.68
C ARG A 87 -9.19 -10.64 -8.89
N ARG A 88 -7.87 -10.80 -8.81
CA ARG A 88 -7.23 -11.92 -8.12
C ARG A 88 -7.49 -11.92 -6.62
N PHE A 89 -7.59 -10.74 -6.03
CA PHE A 89 -7.78 -10.51 -4.60
C PHE A 89 -9.20 -10.03 -4.25
N LEU A 90 -10.14 -10.13 -5.19
CA LEU A 90 -11.53 -9.76 -4.96
C LEU A 90 -12.12 -10.59 -3.80
N GLY A 91 -12.79 -9.92 -2.87
CA GLY A 91 -13.35 -10.56 -1.67
C GLY A 91 -12.34 -10.85 -0.57
N SER A 92 -11.05 -10.57 -0.78
CA SER A 92 -10.06 -10.54 0.30
C SER A 92 -10.11 -9.22 1.08
N ASN A 93 -9.32 -9.13 2.14
CA ASN A 93 -9.08 -7.92 2.92
C ASN A 93 -8.07 -6.95 2.28
N LEU A 94 -7.68 -7.17 1.02
CA LEU A 94 -6.79 -6.29 0.26
C LEU A 94 -7.58 -5.25 -0.54
N ARG A 95 -7.23 -3.97 -0.37
CA ARG A 95 -7.72 -2.87 -1.23
C ARG A 95 -6.57 -2.28 -2.04
N VAL A 96 -6.74 -2.21 -3.36
CA VAL A 96 -5.73 -1.64 -4.27
C VAL A 96 -6.03 -0.16 -4.48
N ILE A 97 -5.03 0.70 -4.25
CA ILE A 97 -5.14 2.15 -4.42
C ILE A 97 -4.05 2.62 -5.41
N PRO A 98 -4.44 3.14 -6.59
CA PRO A 98 -3.50 3.76 -7.52
C PRO A 98 -3.03 5.12 -6.99
N VAL A 99 -1.75 5.45 -7.19
CA VAL A 99 -1.17 6.74 -6.83
C VAL A 99 -0.18 7.20 -7.90
N HIS A 100 -0.10 8.51 -8.14
CA HIS A 100 0.76 9.09 -9.18
C HIS A 100 2.15 9.48 -8.70
N ASN A 101 2.31 9.80 -7.41
CA ASN A 101 3.59 10.25 -6.86
C ASN A 101 3.74 9.95 -5.35
N PRO A 102 4.98 9.96 -4.83
CA PRO A 102 5.24 9.69 -3.41
C PRO A 102 4.54 10.65 -2.43
N ALA A 103 4.34 11.92 -2.80
CA ALA A 103 3.70 12.89 -1.91
C ALA A 103 2.21 12.58 -1.69
N GLU A 104 1.49 12.22 -2.76
CA GLU A 104 0.12 11.71 -2.68
C GLU A 104 0.04 10.42 -1.88
N MET A 105 0.99 9.52 -2.05
CA MET A 105 1.05 8.24 -1.33
C MET A 105 1.14 8.47 0.17
N VAL A 106 2.03 9.38 0.59
CA VAL A 106 2.18 9.75 2.01
C VAL A 106 0.92 10.41 2.54
N LYS A 107 0.35 11.37 1.80
CA LYS A 107 -0.89 12.05 2.19
C LYS A 107 -2.04 11.06 2.36
N LEU A 108 -2.18 10.10 1.45
CA LEU A 108 -3.17 9.04 1.49
C LEU A 108 -2.99 8.20 2.76
N MET A 109 -1.80 7.62 2.99
CA MET A 109 -1.53 6.76 4.14
C MET A 109 -1.85 7.46 5.47
N LEU A 110 -1.43 8.72 5.61
CA LEU A 110 -1.69 9.49 6.83
C LEU A 110 -3.16 9.85 7.00
N THR A 111 -3.86 10.18 5.92
CA THR A 111 -5.29 10.48 5.98
C THR A 111 -6.08 9.25 6.42
N MET A 112 -5.75 8.08 5.86
CA MET A 112 -6.41 6.81 6.20
C MET A 112 -6.08 6.33 7.61
N ALA A 113 -4.81 6.45 8.03
CA ALA A 113 -4.43 6.13 9.39
C ALA A 113 -5.19 7.00 10.40
N LYS A 114 -5.32 8.31 10.13
CA LYS A 114 -6.04 9.25 10.99
C LYS A 114 -7.55 9.00 11.03
N SER A 115 -8.18 8.74 9.87
CA SER A 115 -9.63 8.55 9.80
C SER A 115 -10.10 7.29 10.54
N VAL A 116 -9.31 6.21 10.53
CA VAL A 116 -9.62 4.99 11.28
C VAL A 116 -9.42 5.17 12.79
N THR A 117 -8.45 6.00 13.21
CA THR A 117 -8.23 6.28 14.64
C THR A 117 -9.24 7.26 15.25
N ASN A 118 -9.96 8.04 14.45
CA ASN A 118 -10.98 8.99 14.89
C ASN A 118 -12.23 8.89 14.00
N PRO A 119 -13.17 7.97 14.30
CA PRO A 119 -14.41 7.80 13.54
C PRO A 119 -15.35 9.01 13.59
N SER A 120 -15.15 9.95 14.51
CA SER A 120 -16.10 11.00 14.89
C SER A 120 -16.00 12.33 14.11
N LYS A 121 -15.41 12.34 12.90
CA LYS A 121 -15.45 13.51 11.99
C LYS A 121 -15.85 13.16 10.56
N ILE A 122 -16.93 12.39 10.42
CA ILE A 122 -17.69 12.29 9.17
C ILE A 122 -19.14 12.63 9.52
N ILE A 123 -19.45 13.92 9.49
CA ILE A 123 -20.81 14.47 9.37
C ILE A 123 -20.71 15.65 8.41
#